data_AF-A0A9N9ANA2-F1
#
_entry.id   AF-A0A9N9ANA2-F1
#
_cell.length_a   1.000
_cell.length_b   1.000
_cell.length_c   1.000
_cell.angle_alpha   90.00
_cell.angle_beta   90.00
_cell.angle_gamma   90.00
#
_symmetry.space_group_name_H-M   'P 1'
#
loop_
_entity.id
_entity.type
_entity.pdbx_description
1 polymer ?
#
loop_
_entity_poly.entity_id
_entity_poly.type
_entity_poly.pdbx_seq_one_letter_code
_entity_poly.pdbx_strand_id
1 'polypeptide(L)'
;MSLARLPPIKFSPEINGYFLKYYTQSKWQIICDALSTTPTMSFMRIIYNSREEVQQVVQSFVNEQCKDKQWPLTMKVTQHSILPDVLCIPVEGPFDIKQCEKQVVVDIFAGTAILRGADIFAPGVLAVQSDPETDEYESLNLQVEKGEQVSVMVDIDGSCKRGSLKEYKGSKIFIGNGRMEMSRAHIFQSNPLELSGIGVTMTFPLYRTPSLSTNPRLSCLVFLQNLPSILTTHLLSPQPGDLVLDMCASPGGKTTHIARLLQNNGMVIALDRS
;
A
#
# COMPACT_ATOMS: atom_id res chain seq x y z
N MET A 1 4.15 25.38 -9.96
CA MET A 1 4.97 24.20 -9.62
C MET A 1 4.14 22.96 -9.84
N SER A 2 4.60 22.06 -10.71
CA SER A 2 3.92 20.78 -10.97
C SER A 2 4.05 19.92 -9.71
N LEU A 3 2.93 19.62 -9.03
CA LEU A 3 2.91 18.64 -7.94
C LEU A 3 3.59 17.35 -8.41
N ALA A 4 4.43 16.75 -7.57
CA ALA A 4 5.04 15.45 -7.85
C ALA A 4 3.92 14.42 -8.10
N ARG A 5 3.73 14.01 -9.35
CA ARG A 5 2.72 13.02 -9.74
C ARG A 5 3.42 11.78 -10.24
N LEU A 6 2.87 10.62 -9.89
CA LEU A 6 3.30 9.36 -10.48
C LEU A 6 3.04 9.41 -12.00
N PRO A 7 4.00 8.94 -12.82
CA PRO A 7 3.81 8.90 -14.26
C PRO A 7 2.64 7.98 -14.62
N PRO A 8 1.90 8.27 -15.71
CA PRO A 8 0.82 7.41 -16.18
C PRO A 8 1.29 5.98 -16.43
N ILE A 9 0.44 5.01 -16.13
CA ILE A 9 0.76 3.61 -16.43
C ILE A 9 0.96 3.45 -17.95
N LYS A 10 2.03 2.77 -18.33
CA LYS A 10 2.34 2.49 -19.74
C LYS A 10 1.97 1.06 -20.06
N PHE A 11 1.03 0.89 -20.99
CA PHE A 11 0.68 -0.40 -21.54
C PHE A 11 1.38 -0.67 -22.88
N SER A 12 1.44 -1.93 -23.28
CA SER A 12 1.96 -2.32 -24.60
C SER A 12 1.12 -1.71 -25.72
N PRO A 13 1.68 -1.53 -26.93
CA PRO A 13 0.93 -1.05 -28.09
C PRO A 13 -0.33 -1.88 -28.39
N GLU A 14 -0.26 -3.19 -28.14
CA GLU A 14 -1.39 -4.11 -28.30
C GLU A 14 -2.55 -3.80 -27.33
N ILE A 15 -2.25 -3.64 -26.05
CA ILE A 15 -3.25 -3.31 -25.02
C ILE A 15 -3.85 -1.93 -25.30
N ASN A 16 -3.01 -0.94 -25.65
CA ASN A 16 -3.49 0.39 -26.04
C ASN A 16 -4.41 0.30 -27.26
N GLY A 17 -4.00 -0.42 -28.30
CA GLY A 17 -4.80 -0.63 -29.51
C GLY A 17 -6.12 -1.34 -29.23
N TYR A 18 -6.17 -2.26 -28.26
CA TYR A 18 -7.41 -2.89 -27.82
C TYR A 18 -8.36 -1.89 -27.14
N PHE A 19 -7.90 -1.17 -26.12
CA PHE A 19 -8.77 -0.25 -25.37
C PHE A 19 -9.22 0.97 -26.16
N LEU A 20 -8.39 1.46 -27.10
CA LEU A 20 -8.74 2.58 -27.98
C LEU A 20 -9.84 2.24 -29.01
N LYS A 21 -10.22 0.96 -29.16
CA LYS A 21 -11.44 0.57 -29.91
C LYS A 21 -12.73 0.93 -29.16
N TYR A 22 -12.66 0.99 -27.83
CA TYR A 22 -13.82 1.19 -26.95
C TYR A 22 -13.83 2.56 -26.25
N TYR A 23 -12.65 3.17 -26.11
CA TYR A 23 -12.48 4.48 -25.47
C TYR A 23 -11.83 5.46 -26.43
N THR A 24 -12.27 6.72 -26.37
CA THR A 24 -11.55 7.83 -27.00
C THR A 24 -10.15 7.98 -26.40
N GLN A 25 -9.19 8.47 -27.18
CA GLN A 25 -7.82 8.74 -26.71
C GLN A 25 -7.77 9.50 -25.39
N SER A 26 -8.56 10.57 -25.24
CA SER A 26 -8.62 11.37 -24.02
C SER A 26 -9.11 10.58 -22.81
N LYS A 27 -10.23 9.86 -22.94
CA LYS A 27 -10.77 9.00 -21.89
C LYS A 27 -9.81 7.87 -21.48
N TRP A 28 -9.13 7.25 -22.45
CA TRP A 28 -8.13 6.22 -22.15
C TRP A 28 -6.94 6.80 -21.37
N GLN A 29 -6.45 7.98 -21.77
CA GLN A 29 -5.38 8.67 -21.03
C GLN A 29 -5.79 8.95 -19.58
N ILE A 30 -7.01 9.43 -19.34
CA ILE A 30 -7.52 9.66 -17.98
C ILE A 30 -7.54 8.36 -17.16
N ILE A 31 -7.92 7.23 -17.77
CA ILE A 31 -7.89 5.92 -17.10
C ILE A 31 -6.45 5.53 -16.76
N CYS A 32 -5.51 5.67 -17.69
CA CYS A 32 -4.09 5.38 -17.44
C CYS A 32 -3.52 6.26 -16.33
N ASP A 33 -3.85 7.55 -16.30
CA ASP A 33 -3.44 8.49 -15.26
C ASP A 33 -4.04 8.11 -13.90
N ALA A 34 -5.31 7.69 -13.87
CA ALA A 34 -5.97 7.28 -12.63
C ALA A 34 -5.38 5.97 -12.07
N LEU A 35 -5.05 5.01 -12.93
CA LEU A 35 -4.46 3.72 -12.54
C LEU A 35 -3.07 3.85 -11.92
N SER A 36 -2.32 4.91 -12.25
CA SER A 36 -1.01 5.18 -11.63
C SER A 36 -1.10 5.96 -10.33
N THR A 37 -2.29 6.42 -9.91
CA THR A 37 -2.47 7.19 -8.67
C THR A 37 -3.05 6.34 -7.55
N THR A 38 -2.62 6.62 -6.32
CA THR A 38 -3.23 6.03 -5.12
C THR A 38 -4.69 6.47 -5.01
N PRO A 39 -5.63 5.57 -4.63
CA PRO A 39 -6.99 5.96 -4.30
C PRO A 39 -7.02 7.09 -3.28
N THR A 40 -7.90 8.06 -3.47
CA THR A 40 -8.03 9.22 -2.55
C THR A 40 -8.66 8.87 -1.20
N MET A 41 -9.22 7.67 -1.09
CA MET A 41 -9.85 7.14 0.12
C MET A 41 -9.42 5.70 0.34
N SER A 42 -9.06 5.39 1.57
CA SER A 42 -8.89 4.02 2.05
C SER A 42 -10.17 3.55 2.74
N PHE A 43 -10.59 2.33 2.42
CA PHE A 43 -11.82 1.74 2.92
C PHE A 43 -11.53 0.52 3.80
N MET A 44 -12.34 0.38 4.84
CA MET A 44 -12.30 -0.75 5.75
C MET A 44 -13.72 -1.24 6.00
N ARG A 45 -13.88 -2.56 6.05
CA ARG A 45 -15.11 -3.19 6.51
C ARG A 45 -15.04 -3.42 8.02
N ILE A 46 -16.11 -3.07 8.74
CA ILE A 46 -16.26 -3.33 10.18
C ILE A 46 -16.68 -4.79 10.40
N ILE A 47 -15.94 -5.49 11.27
CA ILE A 47 -16.21 -6.89 11.64
C ILE A 47 -17.10 -6.96 12.89
N TYR A 48 -16.99 -5.99 13.80
CA TYR A 48 -17.76 -5.92 15.05
C TYR A 48 -19.07 -5.12 14.90
N ASN A 49 -20.02 -5.25 15.84
CA ASN A 49 -21.34 -4.59 15.72
C ASN A 49 -21.34 -3.10 16.11
N SER A 50 -20.42 -2.67 16.98
CA SER A 50 -20.36 -1.30 17.51
C SER A 50 -19.60 -0.36 16.56
N ARG A 51 -20.30 0.39 15.70
CA ARG A 51 -19.67 1.22 14.66
C ARG A 51 -18.91 2.40 15.25
N GLU A 52 -19.53 3.08 16.22
CA GLU A 52 -19.00 4.28 16.86
C GLU A 52 -17.73 3.94 17.64
N GLU A 53 -17.74 2.83 18.38
CA GLU A 53 -16.58 2.35 19.13
C GLU A 53 -15.43 1.97 18.20
N VAL A 54 -15.70 1.21 17.14
CA VAL A 54 -14.66 0.84 16.15
C VAL A 54 -14.09 2.09 15.48
N GLN A 55 -14.93 3.05 15.11
CA GLN A 55 -14.48 4.32 14.55
C GLN A 55 -13.57 5.09 15.52
N GLN A 56 -13.91 5.16 16.81
CA GLN A 56 -13.09 5.83 17.83
C GLN A 56 -11.75 5.14 18.04
N VAL A 57 -11.72 3.81 18.07
CA VAL A 57 -10.50 3.01 18.19
C VAL A 57 -9.59 3.24 16.97
N VAL A 58 -10.16 3.16 15.75
CA VAL A 58 -9.39 3.41 14.52
C VAL A 58 -8.90 4.85 14.46
N GLN A 59 -9.72 5.84 14.83
CA GLN A 59 -9.30 7.25 14.87
C GLN A 59 -8.16 7.47 15.86
N SER A 60 -8.22 6.86 17.04
CA SER A 60 -7.17 6.97 18.05
C SER A 60 -5.85 6.39 17.54
N PHE A 61 -5.90 5.26 16.86
CA PHE A 61 -4.73 4.63 16.25
C PHE A 61 -4.15 5.44 15.09
N VAL A 62 -5.00 6.02 14.23
CA VAL A 62 -4.55 6.95 13.17
C VAL A 62 -3.86 8.16 13.78
N ASN A 63 -4.42 8.73 14.86
CA ASN A 63 -3.83 9.87 15.55
C ASN A 63 -2.47 9.54 16.20
N GLU A 64 -2.32 8.34 16.75
CA GLU A 64 -1.04 7.85 17.30
C GLU A 64 0.02 7.76 16.20
N GLN A 65 -0.29 7.10 15.08
CA GLN A 65 0.62 7.03 13.94
C GLN A 65 0.99 8.40 13.38
N CYS A 66 0.02 9.30 13.24
CA CYS A 66 0.29 10.67 12.81
C CYS A 66 1.25 11.38 13.77
N LYS A 67 1.12 11.19 15.10
CA LYS A 67 2.06 11.76 16.07
C LYS A 67 3.46 11.16 15.92
N ASP A 68 3.56 9.84 15.85
CA ASP A 68 4.84 9.12 15.73
C ASP A 68 5.60 9.50 14.45
N LYS A 69 4.86 9.65 13.34
CA LYS A 69 5.38 10.07 12.03
C LYS A 69 5.45 11.60 11.86
N GLN A 70 5.06 12.37 12.88
CA GLN A 70 5.02 13.85 12.88
C GLN A 70 4.17 14.43 11.74
N TRP A 71 3.09 13.75 11.37
CA TRP A 71 2.09 14.23 10.43
C TRP A 71 1.05 15.12 11.12
N PRO A 72 0.47 16.10 10.42
CA PRO A 72 -0.69 16.83 10.92
C PRO A 72 -1.85 15.88 11.25
N LEU A 73 -2.60 16.18 12.31
CA LEU A 73 -3.79 15.42 12.74
C LEU A 73 -5.03 15.81 11.91
N THR A 74 -4.91 15.72 10.59
CA THR A 74 -5.93 16.14 9.62
C THR A 74 -6.80 14.97 9.12
N MET A 75 -6.29 13.74 9.22
CA MET A 75 -7.00 12.54 8.79
C MET A 75 -8.15 12.18 9.76
N LYS A 76 -9.38 12.33 9.28
CA LYS A 76 -10.59 11.96 10.02
C LYS A 76 -11.15 10.63 9.50
N VAL A 77 -11.36 9.69 10.42
CA VAL A 77 -12.05 8.44 10.17
C VAL A 77 -13.55 8.73 10.17
N THR A 78 -14.20 8.49 9.04
CA THR A 78 -15.64 8.73 8.86
C THR A 78 -16.37 7.44 8.50
N GLN A 79 -17.64 7.36 8.84
CA GLN A 79 -18.51 6.28 8.36
C GLN A 79 -18.92 6.56 6.90
N HIS A 80 -19.12 5.50 6.11
CA HIS A 80 -19.69 5.66 4.77
C HIS A 80 -21.17 6.05 4.87
N SER A 81 -21.61 6.97 4.02
CA SER A 81 -22.98 7.53 4.05
C SER A 81 -24.11 6.56 3.66
N ILE A 82 -23.77 5.36 3.20
CA ILE A 82 -24.73 4.41 2.59
C ILE A 82 -24.47 3.02 3.14
N LEU A 83 -23.23 2.54 3.04
CA LEU A 83 -22.85 1.22 3.52
C LEU A 83 -22.64 1.26 5.05
N PRO A 84 -23.44 0.51 5.83
CA PRO A 84 -23.48 0.63 7.29
C PRO A 84 -22.23 0.09 8.00
N ASP A 85 -21.47 -0.77 7.34
CA ASP A 85 -20.33 -1.50 7.88
C ASP A 85 -19.01 -1.04 7.25
N VAL A 86 -18.93 0.22 6.81
CA VAL A 86 -17.74 0.77 6.14
C VAL A 86 -17.22 2.01 6.85
N LEU A 87 -15.93 1.98 7.18
CA LEU A 87 -15.16 3.15 7.57
C LEU A 87 -14.28 3.63 6.42
N CYS A 88 -14.11 4.94 6.35
CA CYS A 88 -13.36 5.63 5.33
C CYS A 88 -12.28 6.50 5.97
N ILE A 89 -11.09 6.50 5.37
CA ILE A 89 -9.98 7.38 5.75
C ILE A 89 -9.50 8.12 4.49
N PRO A 90 -9.43 9.46 4.50
CA PRO A 90 -8.87 10.21 3.39
C PRO A 90 -7.37 9.96 3.25
N VAL A 91 -6.92 9.82 2.01
CA VAL A 91 -5.50 9.80 1.66
C VAL A 91 -5.06 11.22 1.34
N GLU A 92 -3.96 11.66 1.95
CA GLU A 92 -3.44 13.01 1.72
C GLU A 92 -2.26 12.98 0.75
N GLY A 93 -2.18 13.98 -0.13
CA GLY A 93 -1.11 14.11 -1.13
C GLY A 93 -1.66 14.28 -2.55
N PRO A 94 -0.80 14.26 -3.58
CA PRO A 94 0.64 14.06 -3.46
C PRO A 94 1.36 15.26 -2.81
N PHE A 95 2.44 14.99 -2.09
CA PHE A 95 3.32 16.01 -1.51
C PHE A 95 4.55 16.27 -2.38
N ASP A 96 5.01 17.52 -2.42
CA ASP A 96 6.31 17.86 -3.03
C ASP A 96 7.41 17.61 -1.98
N ILE A 97 8.30 16.65 -2.24
CA ILE A 97 9.27 16.14 -1.27
C ILE A 97 10.65 16.16 -1.91
N LYS A 98 11.61 16.81 -1.25
CA LYS A 98 13.02 16.79 -1.65
C LYS A 98 13.61 15.40 -1.39
N GLN A 99 14.25 14.82 -2.40
CA GLN A 99 14.94 13.53 -2.26
C GLN A 99 16.20 13.67 -1.39
N CYS A 100 16.53 12.60 -0.69
CA CYS A 100 17.76 12.42 0.07
C CYS A 100 18.88 11.90 -0.86
N GLU A 101 20.13 12.12 -0.46
CA GLU A 101 21.30 11.61 -1.19
C GLU A 101 21.32 10.07 -1.21
N LYS A 102 20.88 9.42 -0.13
CA LYS A 102 20.84 7.96 -0.03
C LYS A 102 19.47 7.44 -0.43
N GLN A 103 19.45 6.34 -1.18
CA GLN A 103 18.26 5.76 -1.77
C GLN A 103 18.11 4.29 -1.41
N VAL A 104 16.87 3.87 -1.17
CA VAL A 104 16.44 2.49 -1.04
C VAL A 104 15.64 2.12 -2.26
N VAL A 105 15.99 1.02 -2.92
CA VAL A 105 15.23 0.49 -4.06
C VAL A 105 14.40 -0.70 -3.59
N VAL A 106 13.12 -0.71 -3.97
CA VAL A 106 12.17 -1.81 -3.72
C VAL A 106 11.53 -2.28 -5.01
N ASP A 107 10.93 -3.47 -5.00
CA ASP A 107 10.16 -3.97 -6.15
C ASP A 107 8.79 -3.26 -6.28
N ILE A 108 8.12 -3.53 -7.39
CA ILE A 108 6.81 -2.95 -7.72
C ILE A 108 5.69 -3.33 -6.73
N PHE A 109 5.77 -4.51 -6.12
CA PHE A 109 4.77 -4.99 -5.17
C PHE A 109 4.89 -4.26 -3.84
N ALA A 110 6.10 -4.14 -3.32
CA ALA A 110 6.43 -3.32 -2.15
C ALA A 110 6.08 -1.84 -2.41
N GLY A 111 6.44 -1.30 -3.58
CA GLY A 111 6.07 0.05 -3.99
C GLY A 111 4.56 0.31 -3.92
N THR A 112 3.76 -0.64 -4.44
CA THR A 112 2.30 -0.55 -4.40
C THR A 112 1.74 -0.63 -2.97
N ALA A 113 2.33 -1.45 -2.11
CA ALA A 113 1.95 -1.55 -0.70
C ALA A 113 2.28 -0.26 0.08
N ILE A 114 3.45 0.34 -0.18
CA ILE A 114 3.89 1.59 0.44
C ILE A 114 2.96 2.74 0.06
N LEU A 115 2.56 2.82 -1.21
CA LEU A 115 1.56 3.79 -1.67
C LEU A 115 0.20 3.64 -0.98
N ARG A 116 -0.08 2.49 -0.37
CA ARG A 116 -1.26 2.23 0.48
C ARG A 116 -0.98 2.31 1.98
N GLY A 117 0.15 2.89 2.37
CA GLY A 117 0.49 3.19 3.77
C GLY A 117 1.39 2.17 4.46
N ALA A 118 1.87 1.14 3.77
CA ALA A 118 2.80 0.17 4.37
C ALA A 118 4.19 0.79 4.62
N ASP A 119 4.85 0.31 5.67
CA ASP A 119 6.30 0.48 5.83
C ASP A 119 7.04 -0.63 5.07
N ILE A 120 8.35 -0.49 4.91
CA ILE A 120 9.17 -1.43 4.12
C ILE A 120 9.76 -2.47 5.07
N PHE A 121 9.34 -3.72 4.91
CA PHE A 121 9.97 -4.83 5.63
C PHE A 121 11.35 -5.12 5.04
N ALA A 122 12.30 -5.51 5.90
CA ALA A 122 13.69 -5.72 5.52
C ALA A 122 13.88 -6.72 4.34
N PRO A 123 13.08 -7.81 4.23
CA PRO A 123 13.12 -8.66 3.04
C PRO A 123 12.71 -7.98 1.73
N GLY A 124 11.90 -6.92 1.77
CA GLY A 124 11.47 -6.18 0.58
C GLY A 124 12.48 -5.14 0.06
N VAL A 125 13.56 -4.90 0.79
CA VAL A 125 14.64 -4.00 0.36
C VAL A 125 15.52 -4.71 -0.68
N LEU A 126 15.52 -4.22 -1.92
CA LEU A 126 16.36 -4.75 -2.99
C LEU A 126 17.77 -4.17 -2.92
N ALA A 127 17.91 -2.85 -2.82
CA ALA A 127 19.21 -2.20 -2.78
C ALA A 127 19.19 -0.96 -1.89
N VAL A 128 20.37 -0.60 -1.39
CA VAL A 128 20.65 0.66 -0.71
C VAL A 128 21.83 1.29 -1.44
N GLN A 129 21.61 2.46 -2.03
CA GLN A 129 22.49 3.13 -3.00
C GLN A 129 22.65 4.62 -2.66
N SER A 130 23.68 5.26 -3.20
CA SER A 130 23.90 6.71 -3.14
C SER A 130 23.33 7.40 -4.37
N ASP A 131 23.32 8.73 -4.33
CA ASP A 131 22.84 9.59 -5.42
C ASP A 131 23.61 9.29 -6.72
N PRO A 132 22.96 9.28 -7.89
CA PRO A 132 23.60 9.16 -9.20
C PRO A 132 24.81 10.08 -9.43
N GLU A 133 24.83 11.27 -8.80
CA GLU A 133 25.95 12.23 -8.95
C GLU A 133 27.16 11.90 -8.07
N THR A 134 27.08 10.87 -7.23
CA THR A 134 28.15 10.44 -6.32
C THR A 134 29.22 9.63 -7.07
N ASP A 135 30.49 9.78 -6.70
CA ASP A 135 31.61 9.04 -7.29
C ASP A 135 31.41 7.50 -7.13
N GLU A 136 31.85 6.71 -8.13
CA GLU A 136 31.80 5.25 -8.08
C GLU A 136 32.57 4.68 -6.87
N TYR A 137 33.67 5.34 -6.47
CA TYR A 137 34.46 4.93 -5.32
C TYR A 137 33.72 5.14 -3.98
N GLU A 138 32.96 6.23 -3.86
CA GLU A 138 32.13 6.51 -2.69
C GLU A 138 30.91 5.58 -2.64
N SER A 139 30.33 5.25 -3.80
CA SER A 139 29.21 4.31 -3.91
C SER A 139 29.57 2.89 -3.43
N LEU A 140 30.81 2.45 -3.63
CA LEU A 140 31.31 1.16 -3.14
C LEU A 140 31.51 1.12 -1.62
N ASN A 141 31.77 2.28 -0.99
CA ASN A 141 31.96 2.42 0.45
C ASN A 141 30.70 2.93 1.16
N LEU A 142 29.55 2.89 0.51
CA LEU A 142 28.30 3.37 1.06
C LEU A 142 27.92 2.63 2.35
N GLN A 143 28.01 3.36 3.45
CA GLN A 143 27.48 2.93 4.73
C GLN A 143 26.18 3.68 5.00
N VAL A 144 25.15 2.92 5.36
CA VAL A 144 23.86 3.46 5.78
C VAL A 144 23.48 2.76 7.07
N GLU A 145 23.44 3.54 8.14
CA GLU A 145 23.15 3.09 9.48
C GLU A 145 21.68 3.29 9.85
N LYS A 146 21.28 2.62 10.93
CA LYS A 146 19.95 2.82 11.51
C LYS A 146 19.75 4.28 11.91
N GLY A 147 18.58 4.83 11.59
CA GLY A 147 18.18 6.20 11.90
C GLY A 147 18.40 7.18 10.76
N GLU A 148 19.17 6.82 9.74
CA GLU A 148 19.40 7.68 8.58
C GLU A 148 18.15 7.86 7.71
N GLN A 149 18.03 9.03 7.10
CA GLN A 149 16.97 9.33 6.13
C GLN A 149 17.38 8.88 4.73
N VAL A 150 16.45 8.25 4.03
CA VAL A 150 16.65 7.70 2.69
C VAL A 150 15.45 8.01 1.80
N SER A 151 15.69 8.23 0.51
CA SER A 151 14.64 8.25 -0.50
C SER A 151 14.26 6.85 -0.92
N VAL A 152 12.98 6.59 -1.12
CA VAL A 152 12.48 5.28 -1.53
C VAL A 152 12.10 5.33 -2.99
N MET A 153 12.72 4.44 -3.74
CA MET A 153 12.59 4.29 -5.18
C MET A 153 11.98 2.92 -5.50
N VAL A 154 11.04 2.88 -6.42
CA VAL A 154 10.43 1.64 -6.92
C VAL A 154 11.09 1.30 -8.24
N ASP A 155 11.63 0.07 -8.34
CA ASP A 155 12.08 -0.50 -9.61
C ASP A 155 10.88 -0.92 -10.46
N ILE A 156 10.70 -0.22 -11.59
CA ILE A 156 9.59 -0.47 -12.52
C ILE A 156 9.93 -1.55 -13.54
N ASP A 157 11.21 -1.71 -13.88
CA ASP A 157 11.62 -2.71 -14.88
C ASP A 157 11.78 -4.10 -14.23
N GLY A 158 11.88 -4.17 -12.90
CA GLY A 158 12.08 -5.42 -12.15
C GLY A 158 13.46 -6.05 -12.37
N SER A 159 14.46 -5.24 -12.73
CA SER A 159 15.80 -5.71 -13.08
C SER A 159 16.87 -5.37 -12.03
N CYS A 160 16.51 -4.64 -10.97
CA CYS A 160 17.39 -4.35 -9.85
C CYS A 160 17.73 -5.62 -9.07
N LYS A 161 19.02 -5.90 -8.93
CA LYS A 161 19.51 -7.08 -8.21
C LYS A 161 19.63 -6.78 -6.71
N ARG A 162 19.21 -7.76 -5.89
CA ARG A 162 19.31 -7.67 -4.44
C ARG A 162 20.76 -7.46 -4.00
N GLY A 163 20.99 -6.50 -3.11
CA GLY A 163 22.30 -6.19 -2.53
C GLY A 163 23.24 -5.40 -3.44
N SER A 164 22.79 -4.96 -4.62
CA SER A 164 23.64 -4.16 -5.53
C SER A 164 24.15 -2.89 -4.86
N LEU A 165 25.46 -2.69 -4.89
CA LEU A 165 26.12 -1.44 -4.49
C LEU A 165 26.15 -0.43 -5.64
N LYS A 166 26.23 -0.92 -6.88
CA LYS A 166 26.20 -0.07 -8.07
C LYS A 166 24.82 0.54 -8.24
N GLU A 167 24.80 1.81 -8.61
CA GLU A 167 23.59 2.54 -8.93
C GLU A 167 22.75 1.78 -9.96
N TYR A 168 21.47 1.62 -9.65
CA TYR A 168 20.52 1.05 -10.59
C TYR A 168 20.09 2.13 -11.60
N LYS A 169 20.49 1.96 -12.87
CA LYS A 169 20.21 2.92 -13.97
C LYS A 169 18.89 2.66 -14.72
N GLY A 170 18.12 1.66 -14.30
CA GLY A 170 16.81 1.38 -14.88
C GLY A 170 15.74 2.40 -14.47
N SER A 171 14.53 2.19 -14.95
CA SER A 171 13.37 3.04 -14.65
C SER A 171 13.01 2.92 -13.16
N LYS A 172 13.23 4.01 -12.43
CA LYS A 172 12.86 4.14 -11.02
C LYS A 172 11.80 5.21 -10.82
N ILE A 173 10.89 5.00 -9.87
CA ILE A 173 9.92 6.01 -9.44
C ILE A 173 10.11 6.31 -7.97
N PHE A 174 10.29 7.60 -7.64
CA PHE A 174 10.32 8.07 -6.26
C PHE A 174 8.93 8.04 -5.64
N ILE A 175 8.80 7.47 -4.44
CA ILE A 175 7.52 7.34 -3.72
C ILE A 175 7.53 7.97 -2.31
N GLY A 176 8.62 8.63 -1.92
CA GLY A 176 8.74 9.34 -0.65
C GLY A 176 10.05 9.05 0.07
N ASN A 177 10.24 9.70 1.21
CA ASN A 177 11.38 9.44 2.10
C ASN A 177 10.97 8.58 3.30
N GLY A 178 11.94 7.84 3.82
CA GLY A 178 11.81 7.01 4.99
C GLY A 178 13.04 7.07 5.88
N ARG A 179 12.93 6.45 7.05
CA ARG A 179 14.02 6.28 8.01
C ARG A 179 14.43 4.82 8.07
N MET A 180 15.72 4.55 7.96
CA MET A 180 16.26 3.21 8.12
C MET A 180 16.05 2.71 9.55
N GLU A 181 15.44 1.54 9.72
CA GLU A 181 15.29 0.87 11.01
C GLU A 181 16.34 -0.24 11.22
N MET A 182 17.06 -0.59 10.15
CA MET A 182 18.18 -1.53 10.12
C MET A 182 19.33 -0.95 9.30
N SER A 183 20.57 -1.30 9.63
CA SER A 183 21.70 -0.92 8.79
C SER A 183 21.71 -1.71 7.48
N ARG A 184 22.33 -1.16 6.44
CA ARG A 184 22.56 -1.87 5.18
C ARG A 184 23.27 -3.21 5.41
N ALA A 185 24.31 -3.20 6.24
CA ALA A 185 25.09 -4.41 6.54
C ALA A 185 24.18 -5.51 7.10
N HIS A 186 23.30 -5.17 8.04
CA HIS A 186 22.35 -6.14 8.61
C HIS A 186 21.39 -6.71 7.56
N ILE A 187 20.79 -5.86 6.71
CA ILE A 187 19.80 -6.30 5.69
C ILE A 187 20.40 -7.32 4.69
N PHE A 188 21.67 -7.17 4.32
CA PHE A 188 22.29 -7.97 3.23
C PHE A 188 23.31 -9.01 3.69
N GLN A 189 23.80 -8.95 4.93
CA GLN A 189 24.65 -10.01 5.51
C GLN A 189 23.84 -11.09 6.22
N SER A 190 22.61 -10.77 6.66
CA SER A 190 21.69 -11.75 7.23
C SER A 190 21.11 -12.69 6.17
N ASN A 191 20.82 -13.92 6.58
CA ASN A 191 20.07 -14.87 5.76
C ASN A 191 18.68 -14.29 5.42
N PRO A 192 18.30 -14.16 4.13
CA PRO A 192 17.00 -13.61 3.75
C PRO A 192 15.79 -14.33 4.35
N LEU A 193 15.93 -15.63 4.68
CA LEU A 193 14.87 -16.43 5.29
C LEU A 193 14.66 -16.12 6.78
N GLU A 194 15.66 -15.56 7.45
CA GLU A 194 15.62 -15.21 8.88
C GLU A 194 15.41 -13.71 9.10
N LEU A 195 15.64 -12.91 8.05
CA LEU A 195 15.44 -11.48 8.07
C LEU A 195 13.94 -11.16 8.21
N SER A 196 13.58 -10.44 9.27
CA SER A 196 12.19 -10.06 9.54
C SER A 196 12.14 -8.67 10.17
N GLY A 197 10.94 -8.09 10.23
CA GLY A 197 10.74 -6.75 10.78
C GLY A 197 10.92 -5.62 9.75
N ILE A 198 10.74 -4.39 10.24
CA ILE A 198 10.77 -3.18 9.43
C ILE A 198 12.22 -2.84 9.10
N GLY A 199 12.53 -2.72 7.80
CA GLY A 199 13.81 -2.21 7.32
C GLY A 199 13.80 -0.70 7.15
N VAL A 200 12.67 -0.14 6.68
CA VAL A 200 12.49 1.31 6.52
C VAL A 200 11.10 1.72 6.95
N THR A 201 11.00 2.65 7.90
CA THR A 201 9.75 3.31 8.27
C THR A 201 9.49 4.48 7.34
N MET A 202 8.33 4.55 6.69
CA MET A 202 7.97 5.65 5.80
C MET A 202 7.58 6.88 6.62
N THR A 203 8.42 7.91 6.61
CA THR A 203 8.26 9.17 7.37
C THR A 203 7.63 10.28 6.53
N PHE A 204 8.03 10.41 5.27
CA PHE A 204 7.48 11.40 4.33
C PHE A 204 7.10 10.72 3.02
N PRO A 205 6.01 9.92 3.00
CA PRO A 205 5.54 9.27 1.78
C PRO A 205 4.92 10.30 0.82
N LEU A 206 4.96 10.02 -0.48
CA LEU A 206 4.30 10.85 -1.50
C LEU A 206 2.81 11.00 -1.23
N TYR A 207 2.17 9.93 -0.77
CA TYR A 207 0.80 9.91 -0.28
C TYR A 207 0.78 9.41 1.16
N ARG A 208 0.22 10.19 2.07
CA ARG A 208 0.06 9.75 3.46
C ARG A 208 -1.20 8.90 3.56
N THR A 209 -0.99 7.67 3.99
CA THR A 209 -2.03 6.70 4.34
C THR A 209 -1.57 6.00 5.62
N PRO A 210 -2.42 5.84 6.64
CA PRO A 210 -2.03 5.16 7.86
C PRO A 210 -1.84 3.65 7.62
N SER A 211 -0.86 3.06 8.30
CA SER A 211 -0.60 1.62 8.22
C SER A 211 -1.51 0.88 9.20
N LEU A 212 -2.55 0.22 8.70
CA LEU A 212 -3.57 -0.39 9.56
C LEU A 212 -3.32 -1.87 9.87
N SER A 213 -2.43 -2.52 9.11
CA SER A 213 -2.12 -3.94 9.25
C SER A 213 -1.18 -4.27 10.41
N THR A 214 -0.54 -3.26 11.02
CA THR A 214 0.51 -3.43 12.03
C THR A 214 -0.04 -3.64 13.45
N ASN A 215 -1.32 -3.36 13.69
CA ASN A 215 -1.92 -3.46 15.03
C ASN A 215 -2.84 -4.68 15.16
N PRO A 216 -2.46 -5.70 15.97
CA PRO A 216 -3.28 -6.88 16.20
C PRO A 216 -4.66 -6.61 16.81
N ARG A 217 -4.86 -5.46 17.47
CA ARG A 217 -6.20 -5.08 17.98
C ARG A 217 -7.13 -4.72 16.84
N LEU A 218 -6.62 -4.10 15.77
CA LEU A 218 -7.43 -3.70 14.63
C LEU A 218 -7.84 -4.88 13.75
N SER A 219 -7.02 -5.92 13.65
CA SER A 219 -7.35 -7.09 12.82
C SER A 219 -8.61 -7.83 13.27
N CYS A 220 -9.00 -7.70 14.54
CA CYS A 220 -10.26 -8.24 15.07
C CYS A 220 -11.46 -7.31 14.87
N LEU A 221 -11.24 -6.03 14.56
CA LEU A 221 -12.29 -5.01 14.49
C LEU A 221 -12.63 -4.62 13.05
N VAL A 222 -11.62 -4.56 12.19
CA VAL A 222 -11.75 -4.11 10.80
C VAL A 222 -10.99 -5.01 9.84
N PHE A 223 -11.47 -5.06 8.60
CA PHE A 223 -10.81 -5.74 7.49
C PHE A 223 -10.57 -4.74 6.36
N LEU A 224 -9.32 -4.57 5.93
CA LEU A 224 -8.99 -3.70 4.79
C LEU A 224 -9.57 -4.30 3.51
N GLN A 225 -10.48 -3.57 2.87
CA GLN A 225 -11.16 -4.05 1.67
C GLN A 225 -11.58 -2.87 0.81
N ASN A 226 -11.29 -2.94 -0.49
CA ASN A 226 -11.69 -1.89 -1.43
C ASN A 226 -13.22 -1.78 -1.50
N LEU A 227 -13.73 -0.55 -1.59
CA LEU A 227 -15.17 -0.27 -1.61
C LEU A 227 -15.97 -1.12 -2.62
N PRO A 228 -15.55 -1.31 -3.89
CA PRO A 228 -16.30 -2.14 -4.82
C PRO A 228 -16.45 -3.59 -4.35
N SER A 229 -15.45 -4.14 -3.67
CA SER A 229 -15.51 -5.50 -3.13
C SER A 229 -16.48 -5.64 -1.94
N ILE A 230 -16.61 -4.60 -1.12
CA ILE A 230 -17.59 -4.54 -0.04
C ILE A 230 -19.00 -4.35 -0.61
N LEU A 231 -19.14 -3.50 -1.64
CA LEU A 231 -20.41 -3.27 -2.30
C LEU A 231 -20.96 -4.55 -2.96
N THR A 232 -20.11 -5.39 -3.54
CA THR A 232 -20.51 -6.65 -4.19
C THR A 232 -21.36 -7.55 -3.27
N THR A 233 -20.96 -7.71 -2.01
CA THR A 233 -21.62 -8.60 -1.05
C THR A 233 -22.91 -7.99 -0.49
N HIS A 234 -22.97 -6.65 -0.37
CA HIS A 234 -24.24 -5.95 -0.11
C HIS A 234 -25.23 -6.14 -1.26
N LEU A 235 -24.77 -6.04 -2.52
CA LEU A 235 -25.61 -6.25 -3.69
C LEU A 235 -26.07 -7.72 -3.83
N LEU A 236 -25.25 -8.68 -3.40
CA LEU A 236 -25.66 -10.08 -3.30
C LEU A 236 -26.81 -10.27 -2.30
N SER A 237 -26.87 -9.42 -1.26
CA SER A 237 -27.95 -9.39 -0.26
C SER A 237 -28.28 -10.77 0.36
N PRO A 238 -27.29 -11.54 0.85
CA PRO A 238 -27.53 -12.84 1.45
C PRO A 238 -28.39 -12.69 2.72
N GLN A 239 -29.39 -13.56 2.88
CA GLN A 239 -30.33 -13.55 4.00
C GLN A 239 -30.00 -14.67 4.99
N PRO A 240 -30.20 -14.46 6.31
CA PRO A 240 -30.04 -15.52 7.30
C PRO A 240 -30.81 -16.80 6.92
N GLY A 241 -30.11 -17.92 6.85
CA GLY A 241 -30.61 -19.23 6.41
C GLY A 241 -30.20 -19.63 4.99
N ASP A 242 -29.67 -18.69 4.18
CA ASP A 242 -29.26 -18.99 2.81
C ASP A 242 -28.05 -19.93 2.74
N LEU A 243 -27.97 -20.69 1.64
CA LEU A 243 -26.78 -21.41 1.19
C LEU A 243 -26.11 -20.60 0.08
N VAL A 244 -24.91 -20.08 0.36
CA VAL A 244 -24.15 -19.23 -0.58
C VAL A 244 -22.88 -19.96 -1.02
N LEU A 245 -22.58 -19.91 -2.33
CA LEU A 245 -21.36 -20.45 -2.91
C LEU A 245 -20.44 -19.31 -3.38
N ASP A 246 -19.25 -19.22 -2.79
CA ASP A 246 -18.15 -18.39 -3.24
C ASP A 246 -17.13 -19.27 -3.96
N MET A 247 -17.15 -19.26 -5.30
CA MET A 247 -16.35 -20.16 -6.13
C MET A 247 -14.85 -19.81 -6.19
N CYS A 248 -14.48 -18.58 -5.81
CA CYS A 248 -13.11 -18.07 -5.88
C CYS A 248 -12.82 -17.24 -4.62
N ALA A 249 -12.78 -17.94 -3.49
CA ALA A 249 -12.89 -17.34 -2.18
C ALA A 249 -11.57 -16.70 -1.71
N SER A 250 -10.39 -17.17 -2.10
CA SER A 250 -9.12 -16.71 -1.53
C SER A 250 -8.87 -15.22 -1.82
N PRO A 251 -8.45 -14.42 -0.82
CA PRO A 251 -8.05 -14.77 0.55
C PRO A 251 -9.20 -14.75 1.60
N GLY A 252 -10.47 -14.69 1.19
CA GLY A 252 -11.65 -14.83 2.05
C GLY A 252 -12.36 -13.51 2.37
N GLY A 253 -11.95 -12.41 1.74
CA GLY A 253 -12.50 -11.08 2.03
C GLY A 253 -14.02 -11.00 1.81
N LYS A 254 -14.54 -11.47 0.68
CA LYS A 254 -15.99 -11.45 0.40
C LYS A 254 -16.73 -12.54 1.17
N THR A 255 -16.16 -13.73 1.22
CA THR A 255 -16.68 -14.88 1.97
C THR A 255 -16.98 -14.54 3.43
N THR A 256 -16.03 -13.92 4.13
CA THR A 256 -16.20 -13.50 5.53
C THR A 256 -17.24 -12.39 5.68
N HIS A 257 -17.43 -11.55 4.65
CA HIS A 257 -18.51 -10.57 4.64
C HIS A 257 -19.87 -11.24 4.55
N ILE A 258 -20.00 -12.19 3.62
CA ILE A 258 -21.24 -12.95 3.40
C ILE A 258 -21.62 -13.66 4.70
N ALA A 259 -20.68 -14.37 5.33
CA ALA A 259 -20.92 -15.02 6.62
C ALA A 259 -21.42 -14.05 7.70
N ARG A 260 -20.91 -12.82 7.72
CA ARG A 260 -21.37 -11.77 8.62
C ARG A 260 -22.78 -11.27 8.28
N LEU A 261 -23.10 -11.07 7.01
CA LEU A 261 -24.44 -10.65 6.57
C LEU A 261 -25.51 -11.73 6.82
N LEU A 262 -25.12 -13.00 6.75
CA LEU A 262 -25.93 -14.16 7.18
C LEU A 262 -26.15 -14.21 8.70
N GLN A 263 -25.47 -13.36 9.49
CA GLN A 263 -25.55 -13.33 10.95
C GLN A 263 -25.23 -14.69 11.59
N ASN A 264 -24.26 -15.42 11.02
CA ASN A 264 -23.91 -16.80 11.42
C ASN A 264 -25.10 -17.79 11.36
N ASN A 265 -26.13 -17.50 10.57
CA ASN A 265 -27.26 -18.38 10.31
C ASN A 265 -27.34 -18.63 8.79
N GLY A 266 -27.10 -19.87 8.36
CA GLY A 266 -26.94 -20.23 6.95
C GLY A 266 -25.62 -20.95 6.71
N MET A 267 -25.23 -21.12 5.45
CA MET A 267 -24.00 -21.82 5.07
C MET A 267 -23.30 -21.09 3.93
N VAL A 268 -21.99 -20.89 4.06
CA VAL A 268 -21.15 -20.37 2.98
C VAL A 268 -20.18 -21.48 2.56
N ILE A 269 -20.30 -21.94 1.33
CA ILE A 269 -19.33 -22.84 0.70
C ILE A 269 -18.29 -21.96 0.01
N ALA A 270 -17.05 -22.05 0.48
CA ALA A 270 -15.93 -21.28 -0.04
C ALA A 270 -14.96 -22.21 -0.76
N LEU A 271 -14.78 -22.01 -2.06
CA LEU A 271 -13.86 -22.79 -2.89
C LEU A 271 -12.72 -21.91 -3.38
N ASP A 272 -11.53 -22.49 -3.44
CA ASP A 272 -10.39 -21.90 -4.13
C ASP A 272 -9.53 -23.00 -4.75
N ARG A 273 -8.67 -22.62 -5.71
CA ARG A 273 -7.77 -23.56 -6.41
C ARG A 273 -6.34 -23.53 -5.84
N SER A 274 -5.95 -22.44 -5.19
CA SER A 274 -4.56 -22.10 -4.84
C SER A 274 -3.86 -23.10 -3.94
#